data_AF-A0A6N6JCU9-F1
#
_entry.id   AF-A0A6N6JCU9-F1
#
_cell.length_a   1.000
_cell.length_b   1.000
_cell.length_c   1.000
_cell.angle_alpha   90.00
_cell.angle_beta   90.00
_cell.angle_gamma   90.00
#
_symmetry.space_group_name_H-M   'P 1'
#
loop_
_entity.id
_entity.type
_entity.pdbx_description
1 polymer ?
#
loop_
_entity_poly.entity_id
_entity_poly.type
_entity_poly.pdbx_seq_one_letter_code
_entity_poly.pdbx_strand_id
1 'polypeptide(L)'
;MGQFIEGVDRQQALLLPECLDDYVNENNPVRAIDAFVDMLSLAELGFQASPAATGQPGYHPGVMLRIYLYGYLNQIQSSRRLERECGRNLELI
;
A
#
# COMPACT_ATOMS: atom_id res chain seq x y z
N MET A 1 -13.73 -38.58 2.71
CA MET A 1 -13.11 -37.82 3.81
C MET A 1 -12.46 -36.59 3.20
N GLY A 2 -12.83 -35.42 3.69
CA GLY A 2 -12.43 -34.11 3.18
C GLY A 2 -13.35 -33.07 3.83
N GLN A 3 -13.31 -33.00 5.16
CA GLN A 3 -14.22 -32.19 5.97
C GLN A 3 -13.71 -30.75 6.21
N PHE A 4 -12.57 -30.37 5.61
CA PHE A 4 -11.92 -29.09 5.83
C PHE A 4 -11.34 -28.52 4.54
N ILE A 5 -11.32 -27.19 4.46
CA ILE A 5 -10.58 -26.45 3.44
C ILE A 5 -9.11 -26.49 3.85
N GLU A 6 -8.25 -27.05 3.00
CA GLU A 6 -6.80 -27.09 3.22
C GLU A 6 -6.15 -25.80 2.69
N GLY A 7 -5.10 -25.33 3.38
CA GLY A 7 -4.35 -24.15 2.96
C GLY A 7 -3.44 -24.41 1.77
N VAL A 8 -2.97 -23.34 1.12
CA VAL A 8 -2.03 -23.43 0.00
C VAL A 8 -0.61 -23.73 0.52
N ASP A 9 0.13 -24.61 -0.16
CA ASP A 9 1.52 -24.92 0.16
C ASP A 9 2.43 -23.70 -0.08
N ARG A 10 3.21 -23.33 0.93
CA ARG A 10 4.14 -22.18 0.86
C ARG A 10 5.32 -22.40 -0.09
N GLN A 11 5.58 -23.64 -0.50
CA GLN A 11 6.61 -23.99 -1.49
C GLN A 11 6.06 -24.09 -2.92
N GLN A 12 4.74 -23.95 -3.09
CA GLN A 12 4.11 -24.01 -4.41
C GLN A 12 4.57 -22.83 -5.27
N ALA A 13 5.13 -23.14 -6.45
CA ALA A 13 5.45 -22.12 -7.44
C ALA A 13 4.15 -21.56 -8.03
N LEU A 14 3.97 -20.25 -7.95
CA LEU A 14 2.88 -19.54 -8.62
C LEU A 14 3.34 -19.10 -10.01
N LEU A 15 2.48 -19.26 -11.02
CA LEU A 15 2.65 -18.54 -12.28
C LEU A 15 2.40 -17.06 -11.97
N LEU A 16 3.41 -16.20 -12.20
CA LEU A 16 3.27 -14.78 -11.93
C LEU A 16 2.22 -14.16 -12.89
N PRO A 17 1.28 -13.33 -12.41
CA PRO A 17 0.47 -12.42 -13.22
C PRO A 17 1.35 -11.46 -14.02
N GLU A 18 0.73 -10.80 -15.00
CA GLU A 18 1.41 -9.87 -15.89
C GLU A 18 1.74 -8.53 -15.20
N CYS A 19 0.94 -8.14 -14.19
CA CYS A 19 1.13 -6.94 -13.39
C CYS A 19 1.10 -7.24 -11.88
N LEU A 20 1.83 -6.44 -11.09
CA LEU A 20 1.72 -6.49 -9.62
C LEU A 20 0.30 -6.12 -9.14
N ASP A 21 -0.39 -5.23 -9.86
CA ASP A 21 -1.76 -4.80 -9.52
C ASP A 21 -2.78 -5.95 -9.65
N ASP A 22 -2.48 -6.96 -10.47
CA ASP A 22 -3.36 -8.14 -10.65
C ASP A 22 -3.43 -9.00 -9.37
N TYR A 23 -2.45 -8.87 -8.48
CA TYR A 23 -2.48 -9.52 -7.17
C TYR A 23 -3.40 -8.83 -6.18
N VAL A 24 -3.79 -7.58 -6.43
CA VAL A 24 -4.67 -6.81 -5.55
C VAL A 24 -6.10 -6.97 -6.07
N ASN A 25 -7.01 -7.45 -5.23
CA ASN A 25 -8.41 -7.61 -5.64
C ASN A 25 -9.03 -6.28 -6.10
N GLU A 26 -9.89 -6.30 -7.11
CA GLU A 26 -10.62 -5.12 -7.61
C GLU A 26 -11.48 -4.42 -6.55
N ASN A 27 -11.94 -5.16 -5.54
CA ASN A 27 -12.72 -4.63 -4.43
C ASN A 27 -11.89 -4.34 -3.18
N ASN A 28 -10.55 -4.39 -3.28
CA ASN A 28 -9.68 -4.08 -2.15
C ASN A 28 -9.82 -2.59 -1.77
N PRO A 29 -9.98 -2.26 -0.48
CA PRO A 29 -10.11 -0.88 -0.03
C PRO A 29 -8.94 0.03 -0.43
N VAL A 30 -7.74 -0.52 -0.68
CA VAL A 30 -6.59 0.28 -1.14
C VAL A 30 -6.92 1.04 -2.42
N ARG A 31 -7.70 0.47 -3.33
CA ARG A 31 -8.08 1.14 -4.59
C ARG A 31 -8.91 2.40 -4.34
N ALA A 32 -9.71 2.40 -3.28
CA ALA A 32 -10.44 3.60 -2.84
C ALA A 32 -9.49 4.65 -2.23
N ILE A 33 -8.44 4.22 -1.51
CA ILE A 33 -7.40 5.13 -1.01
C ILE A 33 -6.68 5.79 -2.18
N ASP A 34 -6.28 5.02 -3.19
CA ASP A 34 -5.58 5.53 -4.36
C ASP A 34 -6.42 6.56 -5.12
N ALA A 35 -7.65 6.19 -5.47
CA ALA A 35 -8.59 7.09 -6.14
C ALA A 35 -8.85 8.37 -5.32
N PHE A 36 -8.95 8.25 -3.99
CA PHE A 36 -9.12 9.40 -3.11
C PHE A 36 -7.90 10.31 -3.12
N VAL A 37 -6.70 9.78 -2.92
CA VAL A 37 -5.47 10.59 -2.89
C VAL A 37 -5.19 11.23 -4.25
N ASP A 38 -5.46 10.53 -5.36
CA ASP A 38 -5.27 11.05 -6.72
C ASP A 38 -6.23 12.20 -7.05
N MET A 39 -7.41 12.24 -6.42
CA MET A 39 -8.37 13.34 -6.59
C MET A 39 -7.95 14.62 -5.84
N LEU A 40 -7.05 14.52 -4.85
CA LEU A 40 -6.68 15.66 -4.01
C LEU A 40 -5.57 16.52 -4.64
N SER A 41 -5.81 17.84 -4.69
CA SER A 41 -4.74 18.82 -4.92
C SER A 41 -3.93 19.00 -3.63
N LEU A 42 -2.90 18.17 -3.43
CA LEU A 42 -2.05 18.23 -2.24
C LEU A 42 -1.39 19.61 -2.05
N ALA A 43 -1.07 20.30 -3.15
CA ALA A 43 -0.51 21.65 -3.10
C ALA A 43 -1.52 22.66 -2.52
N GLU A 44 -2.78 22.61 -2.92
CA GLU A 44 -3.84 23.48 -2.37
C GLU A 44 -4.16 23.17 -0.91
N LEU A 45 -3.99 21.90 -0.50
CA LEU A 45 -4.10 21.48 0.90
C LEU A 45 -2.89 21.89 1.76
N GLY A 46 -1.89 22.56 1.16
CA GLY A 46 -0.73 23.08 1.87
C GLY A 46 0.41 22.08 2.06
N PHE A 47 0.38 20.92 1.40
CA PHE A 47 1.52 20.01 1.40
C PHE A 47 2.65 20.58 0.56
N GLN A 48 3.83 20.71 1.16
CA GLN A 48 5.04 21.10 0.45
C GLN A 48 5.80 19.85 -0.01
N ALA A 49 5.92 19.67 -1.32
CA ALA A 49 6.61 18.54 -1.95
C ALA A 49 7.94 18.96 -2.60
N SER A 50 8.62 19.97 -2.04
CA SER A 50 9.88 20.48 -2.58
C SER A 50 10.97 19.40 -2.46
N PRO A 51 11.58 18.95 -3.57
CA PRO A 51 12.68 18.00 -3.50
C PRO A 51 13.85 18.58 -2.71
N ALA A 52 14.53 17.74 -1.93
CA ALA A 52 15.74 18.14 -1.24
C ALA A 52 16.84 18.47 -2.28
N ALA A 53 17.50 19.63 -2.13
CA ALA A 53 18.59 20.04 -3.03
C ALA A 53 19.83 19.12 -2.93
N THR A 54 20.02 18.50 -1.77
CA THR A 54 21.10 17.55 -1.47
C THR A 54 20.61 16.48 -0.48
N GLY A 55 21.26 15.33 -0.47
CA GLY A 55 20.91 14.20 0.39
C GLY A 55 19.88 13.25 -0.22
N GLN A 56 19.29 12.40 0.61
CA GLN A 56 18.24 11.47 0.17
C GLN A 56 16.95 12.25 -0.11
N PRO A 57 16.34 12.08 -1.30
CA PRO A 57 15.05 12.68 -1.58
C PRO A 57 14.00 12.23 -0.55
N GLY A 58 13.17 13.17 -0.10
CA GLY A 58 12.00 12.83 0.69
C GLY A 58 10.97 12.05 -0.14
N TYR A 59 10.11 11.29 0.53
CA TYR A 59 8.97 10.65 -0.12
C TYR A 59 7.93 11.68 -0.55
N HIS A 60 7.25 11.42 -1.67
CA HIS A 60 6.16 12.27 -2.13
C HIS A 60 5.00 12.28 -1.10
N PRO A 61 4.41 13.45 -0.76
CA PRO A 61 3.35 13.52 0.25
C PRO A 61 2.15 12.62 -0.03
N GLY A 62 1.79 12.41 -1.30
CA GLY A 62 0.71 11.50 -1.68
C GLY A 62 0.99 10.04 -1.30
N VAL A 63 2.23 9.58 -1.44
CA VAL A 63 2.63 8.22 -1.01
C VAL A 63 2.49 8.11 0.51
N MET A 64 2.99 9.09 1.25
CA MET A 64 2.87 9.12 2.71
C MET A 64 1.41 9.15 3.17
N LEU A 65 0.54 9.89 2.48
CA LEU A 65 -0.89 9.96 2.77
C LEU A 65 -1.59 8.61 2.53
N ARG A 66 -1.28 7.91 1.44
CA ARG A 66 -1.81 6.56 1.18
C ARG A 66 -1.47 5.60 2.31
N ILE A 67 -0.20 5.55 2.71
CA ILE A 67 0.26 4.67 3.80
C ILE A 67 -0.43 5.05 5.13
N TYR A 68 -0.60 6.35 5.41
CA TYR A 68 -1.30 6.80 6.60
C TYR A 68 -2.77 6.34 6.63
N LEU A 69 -3.49 6.52 5.52
CA LEU A 69 -4.89 6.10 5.37
C LEU A 69 -5.02 4.57 5.44
N TYR A 70 -4.10 3.84 4.83
CA TYR A 70 -4.03 2.38 4.93
C TYR A 70 -3.89 1.94 6.38
N GLY A 71 -2.97 2.55 7.13
CA GLY A 71 -2.77 2.28 8.55
C GLY A 71 -4.03 2.56 9.37
N TYR A 72 -4.72 3.65 9.06
CA TYR A 72 -5.98 4.00 9.72
C TYR A 72 -7.07 2.94 9.49
N LEU A 73 -7.32 2.56 8.22
CA LEU A 73 -8.33 1.56 7.86
C LEU A 73 -8.03 0.17 8.44
N ASN A 74 -6.75 -0.20 8.51
CA ASN A 74 -6.29 -1.48 9.04
C ASN A 74 -6.01 -1.46 10.56
N GLN A 75 -6.34 -0.36 11.25
CA GLN A 75 -6.12 -0.19 12.70
C GLN A 75 -4.65 -0.37 13.14
N ILE A 76 -3.71 0.01 12.28
CA ILE A 76 -2.26 -0.03 12.52
C ILE A 76 -1.78 1.36 12.93
N GLN A 77 -1.76 1.60 14.24
CA GLN A 77 -1.36 2.90 14.79
C GLN A 77 0.17 3.07 14.97
N SER A 78 0.93 1.96 14.98
CA SER A 78 2.37 2.01 15.18
C SER A 78 3.09 2.22 13.86
N SER A 79 3.89 3.29 13.76
CA SER A 79 4.73 3.56 12.58
C SER A 79 5.69 2.42 12.25
N ARG A 80 6.23 1.72 13.26
CA ARG A 80 7.08 0.53 13.05
C ARG A 80 6.30 -0.66 12.51
N ARG A 81 5.03 -0.81 12.87
CA ARG A 81 4.19 -1.87 12.31
C ARG A 81 3.82 -1.53 10.87
N LEU A 82 3.51 -0.26 10.60
CA LEU A 82 3.23 0.26 9.27
C LEU A 82 4.41 0.04 8.32
N GLU A 83 5.63 0.38 8.76
CA GLU A 83 6.86 0.17 7.99
C GLU A 83 7.08 -1.30 7.62
N ARG A 84 6.78 -2.23 8.54
CA ARG A 84 6.80 -3.66 8.23
C ARG A 84 5.74 -4.08 7.21
N GLU A 85 4.55 -3.48 7.23
CA GLU A 85 3.52 -3.76 6.21
C GLU A 85 4.00 -3.30 4.83
N CYS A 86 4.64 -2.12 4.72
CA CYS A 86 5.19 -1.63 3.46
C CYS A 86 6.24 -2.59 2.86
N GLY A 87 6.94 -3.37 3.70
CA GLY A 87 7.92 -4.34 3.24
C GLY A 87 7.36 -5.71 2.83
N ARG A 88 6.08 -5.99 3.06
CA ARG A 88 5.51 -7.35 2.89
C ARG A 88 4.15 -7.43 2.22
N ASN A 89 3.39 -6.33 2.16
CA ASN A 89 2.06 -6.32 1.54
C ASN A 89 2.13 -5.62 0.19
N LEU A 90 1.66 -6.33 -0.85
CA LEU A 90 1.53 -5.77 -2.20
C LEU A 90 0.56 -4.59 -2.27
N GLU A 91 -0.36 -4.48 -1.32
CA GLU A 91 -1.29 -3.35 -1.18
C GLU A 91 -0.58 -2.01 -0.89
N LEU A 92 0.72 -2.01 -0.55
CA LEU A 92 1.47 -0.80 -0.21
C LEU A 92 2.69 -0.56 -1.12
N ILE A 93 2.84 -1.34 -2.20
CA ILE A 93 4.00 -1.32 -3.11
C ILE A 93 3.72 -0.48 -4.34
#